data_AF-A0A2N1PXX4-F1
#
_entry.id   AF-A0A2N1PXX4-F1
#
_cell.length_a   1.000
_cell.length_b   1.000
_cell.length_c   1.000
_cell.angle_alpha   90.00
_cell.angle_beta   90.00
_cell.angle_gamma   90.00
#
_symmetry.space_group_name_H-M   'P 1'
#
loop_
_entity.id
_entity.type
_entity.pdbx_description
1 polymer ?
#
loop_
_entity_poly.entity_id
_entity_poly.type
_entity_poly.pdbx_seq_one_letter_code
_entity_poly.pdbx_strand_id
1 'polypeptide(L)'
;MKRFGILVLFFLSLVLFAGCQITEGKVVFVEVIALDGDVLLSEEITFEDDGISLLDLIDEAIDLDYQMSEYGAFISGIGGFYPREHGFTWNYWF
;
A
#
# COMPACT_ATOMS: atom_id res chain seq x y z
N MET A 1 14.50 -52.02 -4.07
CA MET A 1 15.19 -50.71 -4.11
C MET A 1 14.54 -49.69 -5.07
N LYS A 2 14.21 -50.06 -6.34
CA LYS A 2 13.57 -49.13 -7.30
C LYS A 2 12.21 -48.53 -6.87
N ARG A 3 11.40 -49.28 -6.11
CA ARG A 3 10.06 -48.82 -5.65
C ARG A 3 10.12 -47.79 -4.51
N PHE A 4 11.20 -47.77 -3.74
CA PHE A 4 11.36 -46.86 -2.61
C PHE A 4 11.75 -45.45 -3.07
N GLY A 5 12.57 -45.35 -4.13
CA GLY A 5 12.96 -44.05 -4.71
C GLY A 5 11.80 -43.26 -5.31
N ILE A 6 10.80 -43.95 -5.88
CA ILE A 6 9.60 -43.31 -6.45
C ILE A 6 8.74 -42.67 -5.35
N LEU A 7 8.61 -43.33 -4.19
CA LEU A 7 7.88 -42.80 -3.04
C LEU A 7 8.55 -41.54 -2.46
N VAL A 8 9.89 -41.51 -2.40
CA VAL A 8 10.63 -40.33 -1.94
C VAL A 8 10.47 -39.16 -2.92
N LEU A 9 10.56 -39.42 -4.23
CA LEU A 9 10.34 -38.40 -5.26
C LEU A 9 8.92 -37.82 -5.23
N PHE A 10 7.92 -38.68 -4.98
CA PHE A 10 6.53 -38.25 -4.83
C PHE A 10 6.34 -37.32 -3.62
N PHE A 11 6.87 -37.69 -2.46
CA PHE A 11 6.83 -36.83 -1.27
C PHE A 11 7.64 -35.53 -1.44
N LEU A 12 8.77 -35.58 -2.13
CA LEU A 12 9.57 -34.38 -2.42
C LEU A 12 8.82 -33.40 -3.33
N SER A 13 8.04 -33.91 -4.29
CA SER A 13 7.20 -33.08 -5.15
C SER A 13 6.07 -32.38 -4.37
N LEU A 14 5.47 -33.06 -3.39
CA LEU A 14 4.43 -32.47 -2.53
C LEU A 14 4.96 -31.32 -1.66
N VAL A 15 6.22 -31.39 -1.21
CA VAL A 15 6.86 -30.30 -0.45
C VAL A 15 7.10 -29.06 -1.33
N LEU A 16 7.42 -29.25 -2.62
CA LEU A 16 7.59 -28.15 -3.57
C LEU A 16 6.27 -27.45 -3.93
N PHE A 17 5.14 -28.17 -3.91
CA PHE A 17 3.82 -27.59 -4.17
C PHE A 17 3.15 -26.96 -2.95
N ALA A 18 3.57 -27.29 -1.73
CA ALA A 18 2.99 -26.72 -0.51
C ALA A 18 3.50 -25.30 -0.16
N GLY A 19 4.57 -24.83 -0.81
CA GLY A 19 5.25 -23.57 -0.47
C GLY A 19 4.79 -22.32 -1.21
N CYS A 20 3.86 -22.42 -2.16
CA CYS A 20 3.34 -21.26 -2.89
C CYS A 20 1.98 -20.86 -2.30
N GLN A 21 2.01 -20.26 -1.11
CA GLN A 21 0.86 -19.47 -0.65
C GLN A 21 0.95 -18.13 -1.37
N ILE A 22 0.04 -17.91 -2.33
CA ILE A 22 -0.20 -16.57 -2.88
C ILE A 22 -0.84 -15.80 -1.73
N THR A 23 -0.05 -14.96 -1.08
CA THR A 23 -0.57 -13.96 -0.15
C THR A 23 -1.33 -12.94 -1.00
N GLU A 24 -2.67 -13.04 -1.00
CA GLU A 24 -3.51 -11.95 -1.52
C GLU A 24 -3.36 -10.78 -0.56
N GLY A 25 -2.46 -9.85 -0.88
CA GLY A 25 -2.32 -8.58 -0.17
C GLY A 25 -3.63 -7.80 -0.23
N LYS A 26 -3.89 -6.99 0.78
CA LYS A 26 -5.00 -6.02 0.75
C LYS A 26 -4.61 -4.87 -0.17
N VAL A 27 -5.62 -4.20 -0.73
CA VAL A 27 -5.41 -3.08 -1.66
C VAL A 27 -6.15 -1.84 -1.17
N VAL A 28 -5.50 -0.69 -1.22
CA VAL A 28 -6.08 0.64 -1.03
C VAL A 28 -5.81 1.48 -2.27
N PHE A 29 -6.84 2.18 -2.74
CA PHE A 29 -6.73 3.15 -3.81
C PHE A 29 -6.66 4.55 -3.23
N VAL A 30 -5.69 5.33 -3.68
CA VAL A 30 -5.50 6.72 -3.25
C VAL A 30 -5.54 7.61 -4.48
N GLU A 31 -6.46 8.58 -4.45
CA GLU A 31 -6.56 9.59 -5.50
C GLU A 31 -6.39 10.99 -4.93
N VAL A 32 -5.59 11.80 -5.62
CA VAL A 32 -5.40 13.22 -5.34
C VAL A 32 -6.13 14.00 -6.41
N ILE A 33 -7.16 14.73 -6.00
CA ILE A 33 -8.06 15.45 -6.91
C ILE A 33 -7.91 16.95 -6.65
N ALA A 34 -7.67 17.70 -7.71
CA ALA A 34 -7.66 19.16 -7.68
C ALA A 34 -9.08 19.73 -7.52
N LEU A 35 -9.20 20.99 -7.14
CA LEU A 35 -10.50 21.62 -6.86
C LEU A 35 -11.39 21.75 -8.12
N ASP A 36 -10.78 21.78 -9.30
CA ASP A 36 -11.46 21.77 -10.60
C ASP A 36 -11.94 20.36 -11.00
N GLY A 37 -11.59 19.34 -10.22
CA GLY A 37 -11.94 17.94 -10.45
C GLY A 37 -10.89 17.15 -11.21
N ASP A 38 -9.75 17.75 -11.58
CA ASP A 38 -8.68 17.04 -12.27
C ASP A 38 -7.97 16.07 -11.33
N VAL A 39 -7.81 14.82 -11.77
CA VAL A 39 -7.03 13.81 -11.04
C VAL A 39 -5.54 14.12 -11.25
N LEU A 40 -4.87 14.51 -10.17
CA LEU A 40 -3.44 14.81 -10.15
C LEU A 40 -2.60 13.55 -9.98
N LEU A 41 -3.10 12.60 -9.19
CA LEU A 41 -2.44 11.34 -8.88
C LEU A 41 -3.50 10.27 -8.57
N SER A 42 -3.26 9.04 -9.02
CA SER A 42 -4.08 7.87 -8.71
C SER A 42 -3.12 6.70 -8.53
N GLU A 43 -3.09 6.13 -7.33
CA GLU A 43 -2.19 5.05 -6.97
C GLU A 43 -2.92 3.88 -6.31
N GLU A 44 -2.47 2.68 -6.64
CA GLU A 44 -2.96 1.43 -6.08
C GLU A 44 -1.88 0.84 -5.17
N ILE A 45 -2.14 0.84 -3.86
CA ILE A 45 -1.19 0.38 -2.86
C ILE A 45 -1.59 -1.00 -2.37
N THR A 46 -0.75 -1.99 -2.64
CA THR A 46 -0.90 -3.34 -2.09
C THR A 46 -0.12 -3.45 -0.78
N PHE A 47 -0.76 -3.93 0.29
CA PHE A 47 -0.17 -4.01 1.62
C PHE A 47 -0.55 -5.30 2.35
N GLU A 48 0.26 -5.68 3.32
CA GLU A 48 -0.03 -6.77 4.25
C GLU A 48 -0.63 -6.21 5.55
N ASP A 49 -1.44 -7.01 6.25
CA ASP A 49 -2.05 -6.61 7.52
C ASP A 49 -1.07 -6.77 8.69
N ASP A 50 0.02 -6.00 8.65
CA ASP A 50 1.13 -6.04 9.61
C ASP A 50 1.00 -5.00 10.74
N GLY A 51 -0.06 -4.19 10.70
CA GLY A 51 -0.33 -3.12 11.66
C GLY A 51 0.27 -1.77 11.28
N ILE A 52 0.81 -1.60 10.06
CA ILE A 52 1.21 -0.30 9.54
C ILE A 52 0.03 0.68 9.55
N SER A 53 0.31 1.95 9.86
CA SER A 53 -0.73 2.97 9.83
C SER A 53 -1.03 3.37 8.38
N LEU A 54 -2.27 3.82 8.11
CA LEU A 54 -2.62 4.30 6.78
C LEU A 54 -1.77 5.51 6.36
N LEU A 55 -1.36 6.35 7.31
CA LEU A 55 -0.48 7.48 7.04
C LEU A 55 0.87 7.00 6.51
N ASP A 56 1.51 6.06 7.20
CA ASP A 56 2.82 5.52 6.83
C ASP A 56 2.74 4.77 5.48
N LEU A 57 1.64 4.03 5.27
CA LEU A 57 1.40 3.31 4.02
C LEU A 57 1.32 4.26 2.82
N ILE A 58 0.60 5.36 2.96
CA ILE A 58 0.46 6.36 1.89
C ILE A 58 1.76 7.14 1.71
N ASP A 59 2.47 7.47 2.80
CA ASP A 59 3.75 8.19 2.75
C ASP A 59 4.81 7.40 1.98
N GLU A 60 4.91 6.08 2.23
CA GLU A 60 5.84 5.21 1.51
C GLU A 60 5.55 5.15 0.01
N ALA A 61 4.28 5.28 -0.39
CA ALA A 61 3.87 5.18 -1.79
C ALA A 61 3.86 6.53 -2.54
N ILE A 62 3.45 7.62 -1.89
CA ILE A 62 3.03 8.87 -2.56
C ILE A 62 3.83 10.10 -2.10
N ASP A 63 4.80 9.96 -1.20
CA ASP A 63 5.61 11.07 -0.65
C ASP A 63 4.73 12.17 -0.03
N LEU A 64 4.48 12.06 1.27
CA LEU A 64 3.65 13.01 2.02
C LEU A 64 4.51 14.00 2.79
N ASP A 65 4.27 15.29 2.56
CA ASP A 65 4.81 16.33 3.42
C ASP A 65 3.81 16.67 4.51
N TYR A 66 4.07 16.24 5.74
CA TYR A 66 3.18 16.48 6.88
C TYR A 66 3.91 16.84 8.16
N GLN A 67 3.15 17.42 9.09
CA GLN A 67 3.62 17.73 10.45
C GLN A 67 2.69 17.08 11.46
N MET A 68 3.28 16.39 12.44
CA MET A 68 2.50 15.81 13.53
C MET A 68 2.08 16.89 14.52
N SER A 69 0.81 16.85 14.91
CA SER A 69 0.21 17.69 15.94
C SER A 69 -0.47 16.83 17.01
N GLU A 70 -1.00 17.47 18.05
CA GLU A 70 -1.83 16.79 19.05
C GLU A 70 -3.12 16.18 18.46
N TYR A 71 -3.54 16.62 17.27
CA TYR A 71 -4.73 16.12 16.56
C TYR A 71 -4.41 15.12 15.45
N GLY A 72 -3.13 14.76 15.26
CA GLY A 72 -2.67 13.89 14.17
C GLY A 72 -1.86 14.63 13.11
N ALA A 73 -1.67 13.98 11.96
CA ALA A 73 -0.87 14.50 10.85
C ALA A 73 -1.61 15.62 10.10
N PHE A 74 -0.98 16.78 10.03
CA PHE A 74 -1.39 17.86 9.16
C PHE A 74 -0.60 17.78 7.85
N ILE A 75 -1.25 17.32 6.77
CA ILE A 75 -0.61 17.20 5.45
C ILE A 75 -0.60 18.56 4.76
N SER A 76 0.57 18.94 4.29
CA SER A 76 0.84 20.17 3.56
C SER A 76 1.12 19.92 2.08
N GLY A 77 1.62 18.74 1.72
CA GLY A 77 1.92 18.36 0.35
C GLY A 77 1.72 16.86 0.11
N ILE A 78 1.37 16.51 -1.12
CA ILE A 78 1.15 15.13 -1.56
C ILE A 78 1.81 14.98 -2.94
N GLY A 79 2.80 14.09 -3.08
CA GLY A 79 3.48 13.83 -4.37
C GLY A 79 4.08 15.09 -5.01
N GLY A 80 4.58 16.03 -4.20
CA GLY A 80 5.09 17.32 -4.65
C GLY A 80 4.02 18.35 -5.05
N PHE A 81 2.73 18.04 -4.91
CA PHE A 81 1.64 19.00 -5.06
C PHE A 81 1.38 19.70 -3.73
N TYR A 82 1.31 21.03 -3.76
CA TYR A 82 1.01 21.87 -2.59
C TYR A 82 -0.11 22.85 -2.93
N PRO A 83 -1.06 23.08 -2.00
CA PRO A 83 -2.01 24.18 -2.11
C PRO A 83 -1.26 25.51 -2.23
N ARG A 84 -1.51 26.25 -3.31
CA ARG A 84 -0.83 27.53 -3.58
C ARG A 84 -1.61 28.74 -3.09
N GLU A 85 -2.90 28.55 -2.81
CA GLU A 85 -3.80 29.61 -2.39
C GLU A 85 -3.91 29.68 -0.88
N HIS A 86 -3.97 30.91 -0.34
CA HIS A 86 -4.05 31.11 1.09
C HIS A 86 -5.39 30.62 1.64
N GLY A 87 -5.33 29.78 2.69
CA GLY A 87 -6.52 29.20 3.33
C GLY A 87 -7.02 27.90 2.72
N PHE A 88 -6.33 27.35 1.70
CA PHE A 88 -6.63 26.04 1.15
C PHE A 88 -5.81 24.94 1.83
N THR A 89 -6.45 23.80 2.08
CA THR A 89 -5.85 22.60 2.69
C THR A 89 -6.37 21.35 1.99
N TRP A 90 -5.68 20.24 2.19
CA TRP A 90 -6.16 18.92 1.79
C TRP A 90 -7.36 18.50 2.63
N ASN A 91 -8.34 17.87 1.98
CA ASN A 91 -9.48 17.21 2.62
C ASN A 91 -9.37 15.70 2.39
N TYR A 92 -9.85 14.91 3.37
CA TYR A 92 -9.82 13.46 3.30
C TYR A 92 -11.23 12.91 3.23
N TRP A 93 -11.42 11.86 2.44
CA TRP A 93 -12.66 11.11 2.32
C TRP A 93 -12.34 9.61 2.18
N PHE A 94 -13.14 8.76 2.85
CA PHE A 94 -12.99 7.31 2.91
C PHE A 94 -14.30 6.61 2.54
#